data_AF-A0A1F6HMX5-F1
#
_entry.id   AF-A0A1F6HMX5-F1
#
_cell.length_a   1.000
_cell.length_b   1.000
_cell.length_c   1.000
_cell.angle_alpha   90.00
_cell.angle_beta   90.00
_cell.angle_gamma   90.00
#
_symmetry.space_group_name_H-M   'P 1'
#
loop_
_entity.id
_entity.type
_entity.pdbx_description
1 polymer ?
#
loop_
_entity_poly.entity_id
_entity_poly.type
_entity_poly.pdbx_seq_one_letter_code
_entity_poly.pdbx_strand_id
1 'polypeptide(L)'
;MNSLHFKLACFIFTLIVVLLFFGNNTYAAPAPHGIAVNPQTNECASFWPGDEFSGFKLPDGWEFYSYWDKTSYGTCDVNFNRPYEENARLCCEQLHLIYKSDKEWEIVSRMSPLERMWFKGNIPLTVLIIPASLLALIVYLVLRKIKS
;
A
#
# COMPACT_ATOMS: atom_id res chain seq x y z
N MET A 1 -38.57 -27.32 9.98
CA MET A 1 -38.06 -25.95 9.79
C MET A 1 -38.92 -25.25 8.75
N ASN A 2 -39.57 -24.15 9.10
CA ASN A 2 -40.47 -23.44 8.17
C ASN A 2 -39.68 -22.83 7.01
N SER A 3 -40.22 -22.93 5.79
CA SER A 3 -39.63 -22.43 4.54
C SER A 3 -39.15 -20.95 4.64
N LEU A 4 -39.80 -20.15 5.49
CA LEU A 4 -39.46 -18.76 5.73
C LEU A 4 -38.10 -18.57 6.43
N HIS A 5 -37.80 -19.35 7.48
CA HIS A 5 -36.54 -19.21 8.21
C HIS A 5 -35.33 -19.62 7.36
N PHE A 6 -35.51 -20.62 6.50
CA PHE A 6 -34.46 -21.05 5.57
C PHE A 6 -34.16 -19.96 4.52
N LYS A 7 -35.19 -19.35 3.94
CA LYS A 7 -35.02 -18.26 2.96
C LYS A 7 -34.35 -17.02 3.57
N LEU A 8 -34.74 -16.64 4.79
CA LEU A 8 -34.13 -15.51 5.50
C LEU A 8 -32.65 -15.74 5.80
N ALA A 9 -32.30 -16.95 6.24
CA ALA A 9 -30.91 -17.32 6.51
C ALA A 9 -30.04 -17.26 5.24
N CYS A 10 -30.53 -17.78 4.11
CA CYS A 10 -29.84 -17.67 2.82
C CYS A 10 -29.64 -16.21 2.38
N PHE A 11 -30.66 -15.36 2.54
CA PHE A 11 -30.57 -13.95 2.17
C PHE A 11 -29.52 -13.21 3.00
N ILE A 12 -29.54 -13.38 4.33
CA ILE A 12 -28.56 -12.76 5.23
C ILE A 12 -27.13 -13.25 4.90
N PHE A 13 -26.97 -14.55 4.65
CA PHE A 13 -25.67 -15.10 4.26
C PHE A 13 -25.15 -14.48 2.96
N THR A 14 -25.98 -14.42 1.92
CA THR A 14 -25.60 -13.78 0.64
C THR A 14 -25.25 -12.31 0.83
N LEU A 15 -26.02 -11.58 1.64
CA LEU A 15 -25.75 -10.17 1.94
C LEU A 15 -24.40 -9.98 2.64
N ILE A 16 -24.09 -10.80 3.65
CA ILE A 16 -22.80 -10.76 4.35
C ILE A 16 -21.65 -11.05 3.38
N VAL A 17 -21.80 -12.08 2.53
CA VAL A 17 -20.81 -12.42 1.51
C VAL A 17 -20.58 -11.24 0.57
N VAL A 18 -21.64 -10.65 0.03
CA VAL A 18 -21.59 -9.46 -0.82
C VAL A 18 -20.85 -8.31 -0.11
N LEU A 19 -21.23 -7.96 1.12
CA LEU A 19 -20.59 -6.87 1.86
C LEU A 19 -19.10 -7.11 2.12
N LEU A 20 -18.70 -8.35 2.40
CA LEU A 20 -17.29 -8.72 2.58
C LEU A 20 -16.49 -8.67 1.26
N PHE A 21 -17.14 -8.90 0.10
CA PHE A 21 -16.51 -8.79 -1.22
C PHE A 21 -16.37 -7.34 -1.69
N PHE A 22 -17.36 -6.48 -1.43
CA PHE A 22 -17.34 -5.09 -1.89
C PHE A 22 -16.59 -4.13 -0.94
N GLY A 23 -16.41 -4.49 0.33
CA GLY A 23 -15.77 -3.62 1.33
C GLY A 23 -14.24 -3.48 1.22
N ASN A 24 -13.55 -4.30 0.43
CA ASN A 24 -12.08 -4.36 0.41
C ASN A 24 -11.43 -3.51 -0.70
N ASN A 25 -12.21 -2.80 -1.52
CA ASN A 25 -11.66 -1.92 -2.55
C ASN A 25 -11.53 -0.49 -2.01
N THR A 26 -10.68 -0.30 -1.01
CA THR A 26 -10.21 1.04 -0.67
C THR A 26 -9.23 1.47 -1.75
N TYR A 27 -9.70 2.31 -2.68
CA TYR A 27 -8.84 3.11 -3.54
C TYR A 27 -8.16 4.15 -2.65
N ALA A 28 -7.01 3.82 -2.09
CA ALA A 28 -6.15 4.86 -1.59
C ALA A 28 -5.33 5.41 -2.76
N ALA A 29 -5.03 6.70 -2.68
CA ALA A 29 -4.27 7.40 -3.70
C ALA A 29 -2.79 7.23 -3.37
N PRO A 30 -1.93 6.95 -4.37
CA PRO A 30 -0.51 6.75 -4.15
C PRO A 30 0.06 7.95 -3.39
N ALA A 31 0.93 7.69 -2.42
CA ALA A 31 1.50 8.76 -1.63
C ALA A 31 2.31 9.68 -2.54
N PRO A 32 2.27 11.01 -2.30
CA PRO A 32 2.89 11.96 -3.21
C PRO A 32 4.39 11.77 -3.22
N HIS A 33 4.99 11.87 -4.40
CA HIS A 33 6.45 11.93 -4.53
C HIS A 33 6.98 13.25 -3.97
N GLY A 34 8.23 13.27 -3.52
CA GLY A 34 8.85 14.46 -2.99
C GLY A 34 10.35 14.31 -2.82
N ILE A 35 10.88 15.02 -1.83
CA ILE A 35 12.30 14.99 -1.45
C ILE A 35 12.46 14.48 -0.02
N ALA A 36 13.57 13.79 0.23
CA ALA A 36 14.09 13.56 1.57
C ALA A 36 15.18 14.59 1.84
N VAL A 37 15.17 15.21 3.03
CA VAL A 37 16.14 16.23 3.44
C VAL A 37 16.79 15.81 4.75
N ASN A 38 18.12 15.94 4.83
CA ASN A 38 18.86 15.82 6.08
C ASN A 38 19.30 17.21 6.56
N PRO A 39 18.67 17.75 7.60
CA PRO A 39 18.99 19.08 8.08
C PRO A 39 20.39 19.18 8.73
N GLN A 40 20.99 18.05 9.13
CA GLN A 40 22.33 18.03 9.74
C GLN A 40 23.44 18.13 8.68
N THR A 41 23.25 17.47 7.53
CA THR A 41 24.24 17.44 6.45
C THR A 41 23.94 18.42 5.31
N ASN A 42 22.77 19.06 5.32
CA ASN A 42 22.23 19.87 4.21
C ASN A 42 22.19 19.09 2.89
N GLU A 43 21.90 17.79 2.98
CA GLU A 43 21.73 16.92 1.82
C GLU A 43 20.25 16.70 1.51
N CYS A 44 19.96 16.44 0.24
CA CYS A 44 18.62 16.26 -0.27
C CYS A 44 18.60 15.19 -1.37
N ALA A 45 17.56 14.38 -1.44
CA ALA A 45 17.44 13.29 -2.41
C ALA A 45 16.00 13.06 -2.85
N SER A 46 15.82 12.37 -3.97
CA SER A 46 14.51 11.91 -4.43
C SER A 46 13.95 10.90 -3.43
N PHE A 47 12.69 11.06 -3.03
CA PHE A 47 12.05 10.08 -2.15
C PHE A 47 10.58 9.88 -2.47
N TRP A 48 10.19 8.60 -2.43
CA TRP A 48 8.82 8.17 -2.50
C TRP A 48 8.49 7.36 -1.25
N PRO A 49 7.55 7.81 -0.40
CA PRO A 49 7.16 7.06 0.79
C PRO A 49 6.46 5.73 0.46
N GLY A 50 6.01 5.56 -0.78
CA GLY A 50 5.37 4.34 -1.29
C GLY A 50 3.88 4.51 -1.60
N ASP A 51 3.14 3.41 -1.65
CA ASP A 51 1.70 3.36 -1.93
C ASP A 51 0.95 2.48 -0.90
N GLU A 52 -0.31 2.14 -1.19
CA GLU A 52 -1.19 1.35 -0.32
C GLU A 52 -0.63 -0.02 0.03
N PHE A 53 0.26 -0.50 -0.82
CA PHE A 53 0.87 -1.79 -0.67
C PHE A 53 2.26 -1.62 -0.08
N SER A 54 2.99 -0.56 -0.47
CA SER A 54 4.42 -0.34 -0.17
C SER A 54 4.72 0.86 0.71
N GLY A 55 5.57 0.64 1.71
CA GLY A 55 6.13 1.70 2.53
C GLY A 55 7.65 1.70 2.46
N PHE A 56 8.24 2.86 2.21
CA PHE A 56 9.67 3.09 2.34
C PHE A 56 9.93 3.92 3.59
N LYS A 57 10.96 3.55 4.36
CA LYS A 57 11.39 4.31 5.53
C LYS A 57 12.62 5.12 5.19
N LEU A 58 12.64 6.35 5.69
CA LEU A 58 13.83 7.18 5.70
C LEU A 58 14.81 6.69 6.78
N PRO A 59 16.13 6.91 6.60
CA PRO A 59 17.09 6.70 7.68
C PRO A 59 16.90 7.75 8.77
N ASP A 60 17.46 7.48 9.94
CA ASP A 60 17.39 8.41 11.06
C ASP A 60 18.01 9.78 10.70
N GLY A 61 17.33 10.85 11.11
CA GLY A 61 17.74 12.23 10.83
C GLY A 61 17.34 12.76 9.47
N TRP A 62 16.67 11.98 8.63
CA TRP A 62 16.08 12.45 7.38
C TRP A 62 14.59 12.71 7.53
N GLU A 63 14.12 13.73 6.81
CA GLU A 63 12.74 14.21 6.84
C GLU A 63 12.17 14.19 5.42
N PHE A 64 10.91 13.79 5.29
CA PHE A 64 10.19 13.81 4.01
C PHE A 64 9.44 15.12 3.83
N TYR A 65 9.56 15.70 2.64
CA TYR A 65 8.75 16.82 2.19
C TYR A 65 8.19 16.53 0.81
N SER A 66 6.88 16.67 0.65
CA SER A 66 6.26 16.64 -0.66
C SER A 66 6.59 17.92 -1.43
N TYR A 67 6.53 17.87 -2.76
CA TYR A 67 6.81 19.04 -3.60
C TYR A 67 5.87 20.24 -3.35
N TRP A 68 4.72 20.02 -2.74
CA TRP A 68 3.76 21.07 -2.36
C TRP A 68 4.03 21.68 -0.98
N ASP A 69 4.92 21.08 -0.20
CA ASP A 69 5.16 21.47 1.18
C ASP A 69 6.06 22.70 1.27
N LYS A 70 5.80 23.55 2.25
CA LYS A 70 6.70 24.64 2.62
C LYS A 70 7.69 24.13 3.66
N THR A 71 8.95 24.04 3.27
CA THR A 71 10.05 23.62 4.15
C THR A 71 10.68 24.81 4.88
N SER A 72 11.55 24.55 5.86
CA SER A 72 12.39 25.59 6.48
C SER A 72 13.37 26.23 5.50
N TYR A 73 13.68 25.55 4.40
CA TYR A 73 14.57 26.02 3.33
C TYR A 73 13.84 26.83 2.25
N GLY A 74 12.51 26.77 2.24
CA GLY A 74 11.65 27.42 1.25
C GLY A 74 10.65 26.47 0.60
N THR A 75 10.17 26.86 -0.57
CA THR A 75 9.29 26.07 -1.43
C THR A 75 10.00 25.80 -2.74
N CYS A 76 9.72 24.67 -3.38
CA CYS A 76 10.22 24.42 -4.72
C CYS A 76 9.09 24.38 -5.76
N ASP A 77 9.41 24.83 -6.97
CA ASP A 77 8.55 24.75 -8.14
C ASP A 77 9.06 23.62 -9.04
N VAL A 78 8.23 22.59 -9.23
CA VAL A 78 8.58 21.39 -9.99
C VAL A 78 7.64 21.19 -11.17
N ASN A 79 8.17 20.62 -12.26
CA ASN A 79 7.39 20.33 -13.45
C ASN A 79 7.10 18.84 -13.51
N PHE A 80 5.86 18.44 -13.23
CA PHE A 80 5.44 17.03 -13.21
C PHE A 80 5.49 16.32 -14.57
N ASN A 81 5.82 17.03 -15.66
CA ASN A 81 6.14 16.40 -16.95
C ASN A 81 7.59 15.88 -17.02
N ARG A 82 8.41 16.16 -16.01
CA ARG A 82 9.80 15.67 -15.90
C ARG A 82 9.89 14.42 -15.01
N PRO A 83 10.94 13.60 -15.18
CA PRO A 83 11.23 12.50 -14.26
C PRO A 83 11.33 12.97 -12.81
N TYR A 84 10.94 12.11 -11.86
CA TYR A 84 10.92 12.46 -10.44
C TYR A 84 12.30 12.84 -9.91
N GLU A 85 13.34 12.16 -10.37
CA GLU A 85 14.73 12.39 -10.00
C GLU A 85 15.22 13.76 -10.47
N GLU A 86 14.77 14.19 -11.66
CA GLU A 86 15.09 15.52 -12.16
C GLU A 86 14.37 16.60 -11.36
N ASN A 87 13.10 16.37 -11.01
CA ASN A 87 12.34 17.27 -10.15
C ASN A 87 12.94 17.37 -8.74
N ALA A 88 13.38 16.25 -8.16
CA ALA A 88 14.08 16.23 -6.88
C ALA A 88 15.37 17.04 -6.95
N ARG A 89 16.23 16.80 -7.97
CA ARG A 89 17.46 17.57 -8.19
C ARG A 89 17.19 19.08 -8.26
N LEU A 90 16.24 19.49 -9.08
CA LEU A 90 15.87 20.91 -9.24
C LEU A 90 15.30 21.49 -7.94
N CYS A 91 14.47 20.74 -7.23
CA CYS A 91 13.92 21.16 -5.94
C CYS A 91 15.05 21.35 -4.90
N CYS A 92 15.97 20.40 -4.78
CA CYS A 92 17.13 20.53 -3.89
C CYS A 92 18.01 21.73 -4.25
N GLU A 93 18.23 21.99 -5.55
CA GLU A 93 18.98 23.17 -6.03
C GLU A 93 18.29 24.49 -5.66
N GLN A 94 16.97 24.60 -5.82
CA GLN A 94 16.18 25.77 -5.43
C GLN A 94 16.23 26.03 -3.91
N LEU A 95 16.31 24.97 -3.12
CA LEU A 95 16.42 25.02 -1.66
C LEU A 95 17.87 25.19 -1.17
N HIS A 96 18.84 25.31 -2.08
CA HIS A 96 20.27 25.42 -1.78
C HIS A 96 20.84 24.22 -0.98
N LEU A 97 20.32 23.01 -1.25
CA LEU A 97 20.74 21.75 -0.64
C LEU A 97 21.62 20.93 -1.59
N ILE A 98 22.47 20.06 -1.02
CA ILE A 98 23.35 19.17 -1.79
C ILE A 98 22.53 17.98 -2.29
N TYR A 99 22.28 17.91 -3.60
CA TYR A 99 21.57 16.77 -4.18
C TYR A 99 22.42 15.49 -4.17
N LYS A 100 21.84 14.43 -3.61
CA LYS A 100 22.39 13.07 -3.59
C LYS A 100 21.59 12.18 -4.52
N SER A 101 22.24 11.68 -5.57
CA SER A 101 21.58 10.85 -6.57
C SER A 101 21.15 9.49 -6.00
N ASP A 102 20.08 8.94 -6.57
CA ASP A 102 19.43 7.70 -6.17
C ASP A 102 20.36 6.48 -6.11
N LYS A 103 21.47 6.47 -6.85
CA LYS A 103 22.45 5.37 -6.78
C LYS A 103 23.15 5.26 -5.41
N GLU A 104 23.27 6.36 -4.68
CA GLU A 104 23.77 6.36 -3.30
C GLU A 104 22.64 6.06 -2.30
N TRP A 105 21.39 6.32 -2.70
CA TRP A 105 20.18 6.24 -1.88
C TRP A 105 19.41 4.92 -1.97
N GLU A 106 19.65 4.13 -3.01
CA GLU A 106 19.09 2.77 -3.23
C GLU A 106 19.37 1.81 -2.07
N ILE A 107 20.32 2.16 -1.20
CA ILE A 107 20.66 1.38 0.00
C ILE A 107 19.59 1.55 1.08
N VAL A 108 18.89 2.68 1.13
CA VAL A 108 17.96 3.04 2.21
C VAL A 108 16.53 2.60 1.92
N SER A 109 16.11 2.56 0.66
CA SER A 109 14.77 2.11 0.26
C SER A 109 14.60 0.57 0.26
N ARG A 110 15.57 -0.19 0.78
CA ARG A 110 15.43 -1.64 0.89
C ARG A 110 14.43 -2.00 1.98
N MET A 111 13.19 -2.26 1.55
CA MET A 111 12.26 -3.12 2.27
C MET A 111 13.01 -4.34 2.82
N SER A 112 12.71 -4.68 4.07
CA SER A 112 13.25 -5.87 4.69
C SER A 112 12.92 -7.11 3.83
N PRO A 113 13.78 -8.15 3.82
CA PRO A 113 13.47 -9.40 3.11
C PRO A 113 12.10 -10.00 3.49
N LEU A 114 11.64 -9.75 4.72
CA LEU A 114 10.33 -10.16 5.21
C LEU A 114 9.19 -9.38 4.54
N GLU A 115 9.31 -8.05 4.41
CA GLU A 115 8.32 -7.24 3.68
C GLU A 115 8.23 -7.66 2.21
N ARG A 116 9.36 -7.90 1.54
CA ARG A 116 9.35 -8.42 0.16
C ARG A 116 8.64 -9.77 -0.01
N MET A 117 8.68 -10.64 1.00
CA MET A 117 7.98 -11.93 0.97
C MET A 117 6.46 -11.77 1.04
N TRP A 118 5.94 -10.79 1.77
CA TRP A 118 4.50 -10.49 1.78
C TRP A 118 3.99 -9.99 0.41
N PHE A 119 4.80 -9.23 -0.31
CA PHE A 119 4.44 -8.73 -1.63
C PHE A 119 4.42 -9.76 -2.75
N LYS A 120 5.44 -10.62 -2.79
CA LYS A 120 5.45 -11.73 -3.77
C LYS A 120 4.49 -12.85 -3.36
N GLY A 121 4.09 -12.88 -2.10
CA GLY A 121 3.27 -13.91 -1.48
C GLY A 121 1.85 -13.47 -1.16
N ASN A 122 1.24 -12.56 -1.92
CA ASN A 122 -0.22 -12.41 -1.90
C ASN A 122 -0.85 -13.56 -2.70
N ILE A 123 -0.82 -14.78 -2.15
CA ILE A 123 -1.98 -15.65 -2.31
C ILE A 123 -2.99 -15.02 -1.35
N PRO A 124 -3.92 -14.19 -1.84
CA PRO A 124 -4.81 -13.47 -0.93
C PRO A 124 -5.50 -14.53 -0.07
N LEU A 125 -5.65 -14.27 1.24
CA LEU A 125 -6.27 -15.23 2.17
C LEU A 125 -7.62 -15.76 1.65
N THR A 126 -8.28 -14.99 0.77
CA THR A 126 -9.47 -15.36 0.01
C THR A 126 -9.31 -16.64 -0.83
N VAL A 127 -8.15 -16.90 -1.43
CA VAL A 127 -7.84 -18.14 -2.17
C VAL A 127 -7.79 -19.35 -1.24
N LEU A 128 -7.51 -19.18 0.05
CA LEU A 128 -7.56 -20.26 1.04
C LEU A 128 -8.95 -20.39 1.70
N ILE A 129 -9.66 -19.29 1.92
CA ILE A 129 -10.97 -19.27 2.59
C ILE A 129 -12.10 -19.76 1.68
N ILE A 130 -12.08 -19.44 0.38
CA ILE A 130 -13.14 -19.83 -0.57
C ILE A 130 -13.22 -21.35 -0.73
N PRO A 131 -12.11 -22.10 -0.96
CA PRO A 131 -12.16 -23.55 -1.06
C PRO A 131 -12.59 -24.22 0.25
N ALA A 132 -12.13 -23.72 1.40
CA ALA A 132 -12.45 -24.31 2.70
C ALA A 132 -13.94 -24.18 3.06
N SER A 133 -14.55 -23.02 2.78
CA SER A 133 -15.99 -22.79 2.99
C SER A 133 -16.85 -23.59 2.00
N LEU A 134 -16.42 -23.71 0.74
CA LEU A 134 -17.10 -24.56 -0.25
C LEU A 134 -17.03 -26.04 0.14
N LEU A 135 -15.87 -26.51 0.61
CA LEU A 135 -15.66 -27.89 1.07
C LEU A 135 -16.55 -28.20 2.29
N ALA A 136 -16.61 -27.29 3.26
CA ALA A 136 -17.47 -27.44 4.43
C ALA A 136 -18.96 -27.52 4.05
N LEU A 137 -19.40 -26.73 3.09
CA LEU A 137 -20.78 -26.79 2.57
C LEU A 137 -21.06 -28.12 1.86
N ILE A 138 -20.15 -28.61 1.02
CA ILE A 138 -20.28 -29.90 0.33
C ILE A 138 -20.38 -31.04 1.36
N VAL A 139 -19.49 -31.06 2.36
CA VAL A 139 -19.50 -32.05 3.45
C VAL A 139 -20.83 -32.03 4.19
N TYR A 140 -21.32 -30.84 4.55
CA TYR A 140 -22.61 -30.69 5.21
C TYR A 140 -23.79 -31.24 4.38
N LEU A 141 -23.83 -30.94 3.08
CA LEU A 141 -24.87 -31.43 2.17
C LEU A 141 -24.85 -32.95 2.01
N VAL A 142 -23.66 -33.56 1.91
CA VAL A 142 -23.48 -35.01 1.83
C VAL A 142 -23.97 -35.69 3.12
N LEU A 143 -23.55 -35.21 4.28
CA LEU A 143 -23.96 -35.76 5.58
C LEU A 143 -25.48 -35.68 5.80
N ARG A 144 -26.11 -34.61 5.29
CA ARG A 144 -27.57 -34.46 5.35
C ARG A 144 -28.30 -35.46 4.46
N LYS A 145 -27.79 -35.75 3.27
CA LYS A 145 -28.40 -36.71 2.33
C LYS A 145 -28.32 -38.15 2.86
N ILE A 146 -27.26 -38.52 3.58
CA ILE A 146 -27.09 -39.86 4.17
C ILE A 146 -28.08 -40.10 5.32
N LYS A 147 -28.49 -39.05 6.04
CA LYS A 147 -29.44 -39.16 7.17
C LYS A 147 -30.92 -39.16 6.76
N SER A 148 -31.23 -38.87 5.50
CA SER A 148 -32.59 -38.85 4.95
C SER A 148 -32.85 -40.11 4.15
#